data_AF-A0A7X7RG08-F1
#
_entry.id   AF-A0A7X7RG08-F1
#
_cell.length_a   1.000
_cell.length_b   1.000
_cell.length_c   1.000
_cell.angle_alpha   90.00
_cell.angle_beta   90.00
_cell.angle_gamma   90.00
#
_symmetry.space_group_name_H-M   'P 1'
#
loop_
_entity.id
_entity.type
_entity.pdbx_description
1 polymer ?
#
loop_
_entity_poly.entity_id
_entity_poly.type
_entity_poly.pdbx_seq_one_letter_code
_entity_poly.pdbx_strand_id
1 'polypeptide(L)'
;MTTLHSAFLAVTDFVPVNSGADVSDALQRLIDANPNRTLFFPDGEYLLAKPICTPADPRRSVALQLSTYAVIRAAESWESPEAMIRLGGECPANDIRTPGSNYSLTGGILDGSGIAGGLAIDGGRETMVRDVSMTRVQTGLHGEHSQFVTHCKASIGAAQASCASSF
;
A
#
# COMPACT_ATOMS: atom_id res chain seq x y z
N MET A 1 -10.55 -14.92 30.13
CA MET A 1 -10.19 -13.67 29.45
C MET A 1 -10.12 -13.94 27.97
N THR A 2 -11.20 -13.67 27.24
CA THR A 2 -11.21 -13.68 25.78
C THR A 2 -10.57 -12.39 25.29
N THR A 3 -9.37 -12.47 24.74
CA THR A 3 -8.73 -11.37 24.02
C THR A 3 -9.65 -10.99 22.86
N LEU A 4 -10.31 -9.83 22.97
CA LEU A 4 -10.90 -9.15 21.82
C LEU A 4 -9.77 -8.94 20.82
N HIS A 5 -9.74 -9.76 19.77
CA HIS A 5 -8.87 -9.47 18.63
C HIS A 5 -9.39 -8.16 18.04
N SER A 6 -8.61 -7.10 18.18
CA SER A 6 -8.87 -5.86 17.46
C SER A 6 -8.99 -6.19 15.97
N ALA A 7 -10.04 -5.65 15.33
CA ALA A 7 -10.27 -5.82 13.89
C ALA A 7 -9.05 -5.39 13.06
N PHE A 8 -8.21 -4.52 13.63
CA PHE A 8 -6.98 -4.01 13.07
C PHE A 8 -5.78 -4.42 13.90
N LEU A 9 -4.64 -4.59 13.23
CA LEU A 9 -3.33 -4.63 13.89
C LEU A 9 -2.67 -3.25 13.73
N ALA A 10 -2.42 -2.56 14.84
CA ALA A 10 -1.80 -1.25 14.80
C ALA A 10 -0.31 -1.37 14.47
N VAL A 11 0.12 -0.67 13.43
CA VAL A 11 1.52 -0.72 12.95
C VAL A 11 2.49 -0.20 14.02
N THR A 12 2.08 0.78 14.82
CA THR A 12 2.91 1.39 15.87
C THR A 12 3.27 0.45 17.02
N ASP A 13 2.60 -0.69 17.15
CA ASP A 13 2.97 -1.71 18.14
C ASP A 13 4.24 -2.47 17.73
N PHE A 14 4.66 -2.35 16.46
CA PHE A 14 5.77 -3.12 15.88
C PHE A 14 6.80 -2.24 15.16
N VAL A 15 6.38 -1.09 14.64
CA VAL A 15 7.19 -0.20 13.81
C VAL A 15 7.18 1.20 14.40
N PRO A 16 8.34 1.81 14.68
CA PRO A 16 8.39 3.15 15.25
C PRO A 16 7.95 4.19 14.21
N VAL A 17 7.01 5.04 14.61
CA VAL A 17 6.52 6.18 13.82
C VAL A 17 7.35 7.44 14.11
N ASN A 18 7.53 8.32 13.13
CA ASN A 18 8.31 9.56 13.23
C ASN A 18 9.78 9.33 13.66
N SER A 19 10.34 8.15 13.35
CA SER A 19 11.69 7.80 13.76
C SER A 19 12.79 8.43 12.92
N GLY A 20 12.45 8.89 11.71
CA GLY A 20 13.42 9.30 10.68
C GLY A 20 14.25 8.14 10.11
N ALA A 21 13.99 6.90 10.54
CA ALA A 21 14.68 5.70 10.09
C ALA A 21 13.85 4.98 9.02
N ASP A 22 14.55 4.26 8.12
CA ASP A 22 13.91 3.35 7.18
C ASP A 22 13.19 2.21 7.92
N VAL A 23 11.90 2.06 7.65
CA VAL A 23 11.05 1.02 8.24
C VAL A 23 10.57 -0.01 7.23
N SER A 24 11.06 0.02 5.98
CA SER A 24 10.60 -0.84 4.88
C SER A 24 10.60 -2.33 5.25
N ASP A 25 11.72 -2.83 5.77
CA ASP A 25 11.85 -4.25 6.16
C ASP A 25 10.96 -4.65 7.33
N ALA A 26 10.74 -3.73 8.28
CA ALA A 26 9.88 -4.00 9.41
C ALA A 26 8.41 -4.06 8.99
N LEU A 27 8.00 -3.16 8.09
CA LEU A 27 6.66 -3.16 7.51
C LEU A 27 6.42 -4.38 6.62
N GLN A 28 7.38 -4.76 5.77
CA GLN A 28 7.23 -5.95 4.93
C GLN A 28 7.07 -7.21 5.79
N ARG A 29 7.92 -7.40 6.82
CA ARG A 29 7.75 -8.51 7.77
C ARG A 29 6.38 -8.51 8.45
N LEU A 30 5.84 -7.33 8.76
CA LEU A 30 4.53 -7.21 9.38
C LEU A 30 3.41 -7.66 8.43
N ILE A 31 3.51 -7.32 7.14
CA ILE A 31 2.60 -7.78 6.09
C ILE A 31 2.68 -9.31 5.99
N ASP A 32 3.89 -9.85 5.84
CA ASP A 32 4.13 -11.28 5.63
C ASP A 32 3.61 -12.14 6.78
N ALA A 33 3.80 -11.66 8.02
CA ALA A 33 3.43 -12.36 9.24
C ALA A 33 1.93 -12.30 9.57
N ASN A 34 1.14 -11.45 8.90
CA ASN A 34 -0.25 -11.19 9.23
C ASN A 34 -1.20 -11.35 8.03
N PRO A 35 -1.26 -12.53 7.39
CA PRO A 35 -2.21 -12.78 6.31
C PRO A 35 -3.67 -12.60 6.80
N ASN A 36 -4.52 -12.09 5.92
CA ASN A 36 -5.95 -11.84 6.18
C ASN A 36 -6.21 -10.84 7.33
N ARG A 37 -5.31 -9.87 7.52
CA ARG A 37 -5.46 -8.79 8.49
C ARG A 37 -5.50 -7.44 7.80
N THR A 38 -6.06 -6.46 8.52
CA THR A 38 -5.88 -5.05 8.17
C THR A 38 -4.82 -4.45 9.09
N LEU A 39 -3.79 -3.87 8.49
CA LEU A 39 -2.78 -3.09 9.19
C LEU A 39 -3.27 -1.64 9.26
N PHE A 40 -3.41 -1.13 10.48
CA PHE A 40 -3.79 0.26 10.71
C PHE A 40 -2.55 1.11 10.98
N PHE A 41 -2.41 2.20 10.23
CA PHE A 41 -1.34 3.19 10.37
C PHE A 41 -1.90 4.44 11.06
N PRO A 42 -1.64 4.64 12.35
CA PRO A 42 -1.89 5.91 13.05
C PRO A 42 -1.16 7.10 12.42
N ASP A 43 -1.54 8.31 12.83
CA ASP A 43 -0.96 9.54 12.30
C ASP A 43 0.55 9.58 12.57
N GLY A 44 1.29 10.17 11.64
CA GLY A 44 2.75 10.27 11.70
C GLY A 44 3.43 9.72 10.45
N GLU A 45 4.74 9.77 10.45
CA GLU A 45 5.58 9.49 9.29
C GLU A 45 6.26 8.12 9.37
N TYR A 46 6.20 7.39 8.26
CA TYR A 46 6.84 6.11 8.02
C TYR A 46 7.74 6.23 6.79
N LEU A 47 9.05 6.15 6.98
CA LEU A 47 10.03 6.34 5.91
C LEU A 47 10.35 5.00 5.24
N LEU A 48 10.27 4.94 3.91
CA LEU A 48 10.60 3.75 3.11
C LEU A 48 11.82 4.02 2.24
N ALA A 49 12.86 3.20 2.33
CA ALA A 49 13.96 3.17 1.37
C ALA A 49 13.75 2.17 0.22
N LYS A 50 12.74 1.28 0.31
CA LYS A 50 12.39 0.31 -0.74
C LYS A 50 10.89 -0.03 -0.74
N PRO A 51 10.36 -0.61 -1.83
CA PRO A 51 8.96 -0.96 -1.95
C PRO A 51 8.49 -1.93 -0.86
N ILE A 52 7.21 -1.80 -0.50
CA ILE A 52 6.48 -2.83 0.25
C ILE A 52 5.40 -3.46 -0.63
N CYS A 53 5.23 -4.76 -0.49
CA CYS A 53 4.34 -5.57 -1.31
C CYS A 53 3.25 -6.22 -0.44
N THR A 54 2.00 -6.19 -0.91
CA THR A 54 0.93 -7.03 -0.33
C THR A 54 0.69 -8.27 -1.19
N PRO A 55 0.24 -9.40 -0.60
CA PRO A 55 -0.02 -10.62 -1.34
C PRO A 55 -1.27 -10.52 -2.25
N ALA A 56 -1.17 -11.02 -3.49
CA ALA A 56 -2.28 -11.16 -4.43
C ALA A 56 -3.20 -12.36 -4.11
N ASP A 57 -2.69 -13.38 -3.41
CA ASP A 57 -3.45 -14.56 -3.01
C ASP A 57 -4.62 -14.18 -2.07
N PRO A 58 -5.88 -14.52 -2.43
CA PRO A 58 -7.06 -14.21 -1.62
C PRO A 58 -7.04 -14.86 -0.22
N ARG A 59 -6.20 -15.87 0.01
CA ARG A 59 -6.01 -16.51 1.33
C ARG A 59 -4.93 -15.86 2.18
N ARG A 60 -4.26 -14.84 1.64
CA ARG A 60 -3.15 -14.12 2.30
C ARG A 60 -3.31 -12.61 2.22
N SER A 61 -4.47 -12.12 1.80
CA SER A 61 -4.68 -10.71 1.51
C SER A 61 -4.45 -9.84 2.75
N VAL A 62 -3.77 -8.71 2.58
CA VAL A 62 -3.50 -7.75 3.66
C VAL A 62 -4.00 -6.38 3.23
N ALA A 63 -4.88 -5.78 4.04
CA ALA A 63 -5.36 -4.42 3.81
C ALA A 63 -4.50 -3.41 4.59
N LEU A 64 -4.26 -2.26 3.98
CA LEU A 64 -3.55 -1.12 4.55
C LEU A 64 -4.55 0.01 4.77
N GLN A 65 -4.76 0.37 6.03
CA GLN A 65 -5.66 1.47 6.41
C GLN A 65 -4.87 2.54 7.14
N LEU A 66 -4.73 3.68 6.48
CA LEU A 66 -4.01 4.84 6.98
C LEU A 66 -5.00 5.86 7.54
N SER A 67 -4.68 6.40 8.70
CA SER A 67 -5.34 7.60 9.24
C SER A 67 -5.07 8.83 8.38
N THR A 68 -5.84 9.90 8.57
CA THR A 68 -5.83 11.08 7.69
C THR A 68 -4.45 11.74 7.58
N TYR A 69 -3.65 11.72 8.64
CA TYR A 69 -2.31 12.33 8.66
C TYR A 69 -1.19 11.29 8.79
N ALA A 70 -1.48 10.01 8.52
CA ALA A 70 -0.44 9.02 8.29
C ALA A 70 0.25 9.29 6.94
N VAL A 71 1.57 9.43 6.97
CA VAL A 71 2.41 9.70 5.80
C VAL A 71 3.36 8.54 5.60
N ILE A 72 3.25 7.86 4.46
CA ILE A 72 4.28 6.96 3.97
C ILE A 72 5.14 7.76 3.00
N ARG A 73 6.42 7.95 3.34
CA ARG A 73 7.34 8.82 2.60
C ARG A 73 8.51 8.03 2.03
N ALA A 74 8.91 8.32 0.80
CA ALA A 74 10.18 7.84 0.26
C ALA A 74 11.36 8.51 0.98
N ALA A 75 12.28 7.68 1.47
CA ALA A 75 13.58 8.09 2.01
C ALA A 75 14.44 8.75 0.93
N GLU A 76 15.34 9.65 1.31
CA GLU A 76 16.30 10.24 0.37
C GLU A 76 17.17 9.20 -0.34
N SER A 77 17.37 8.04 0.29
CA SER A 77 18.11 6.88 -0.26
C SER A 77 17.26 5.99 -1.18
N TRP A 78 16.08 6.43 -1.63
CA TRP A 78 15.24 5.64 -2.52
C TRP A 78 15.90 5.48 -3.90
N GLU A 79 16.18 4.23 -4.28
CA GLU A 79 16.80 3.90 -5.58
C GLU A 79 15.97 2.91 -6.41
N SER A 80 14.79 2.52 -5.93
CA SER A 80 13.96 1.55 -6.64
C SER A 80 13.21 2.17 -7.82
N PRO A 81 13.16 1.52 -8.99
CA PRO A 81 12.32 1.97 -10.10
C PRO A 81 10.82 1.69 -9.88
N GLU A 82 10.48 0.92 -8.85
CA GLU A 82 9.12 0.51 -8.55
C GLU A 82 8.36 1.57 -7.73
N ALA A 83 7.04 1.40 -7.61
CA ALA A 83 6.23 2.20 -6.70
C ALA A 83 6.54 1.93 -5.22
N MET A 84 6.29 2.91 -4.35
CA MET A 84 6.44 2.75 -2.89
C MET A 84 5.60 1.60 -2.34
N ILE A 85 4.36 1.50 -2.80
CA ILE A 85 3.44 0.44 -2.40
C ILE A 85 3.05 -0.36 -3.64
N ARG A 86 3.19 -1.68 -3.56
CA ARG A 86 2.86 -2.64 -4.60
C ARG A 86 1.75 -3.56 -4.13
N LEU A 87 0.52 -3.24 -4.54
CA LEU A 87 -0.65 -4.04 -4.22
C LEU A 87 -0.67 -5.30 -5.09
N GLY A 88 -0.65 -6.48 -4.46
CA GLY A 88 -0.56 -7.74 -5.19
C GLY A 88 0.84 -8.05 -5.75
N GLY A 89 1.89 -7.35 -5.28
CA GLY A 89 3.27 -7.56 -5.73
C GLY A 89 3.91 -8.88 -5.29
N GLU A 90 3.24 -9.66 -4.45
CA GLU A 90 3.68 -10.98 -4.00
C GLU A 90 2.57 -12.03 -4.12
N CYS A 91 2.93 -13.32 -4.08
CA CYS A 91 1.97 -14.43 -4.06
C CYS A 91 0.92 -14.34 -5.19
N PRO A 92 1.35 -14.38 -6.46
CA PRO A 92 0.48 -14.09 -7.60
C PRO A 92 -0.74 -15.03 -7.64
N ALA A 93 -1.91 -14.46 -7.92
CA ALA A 93 -3.16 -15.20 -8.06
C ALA A 93 -4.04 -14.58 -9.14
N ASN A 94 -4.64 -15.42 -10.00
CA ASN A 94 -5.48 -14.99 -11.13
C ASN A 94 -6.79 -15.79 -11.30
N ASP A 95 -7.14 -16.70 -10.38
CA ASP A 95 -8.36 -17.53 -10.51
C ASP A 95 -9.63 -16.91 -9.90
N ILE A 96 -10.46 -16.27 -10.73
CA ILE A 96 -11.73 -15.61 -10.37
C ILE A 96 -12.74 -16.50 -9.62
N ARG A 97 -12.56 -17.82 -9.61
CA ARG A 97 -13.48 -18.76 -8.95
C ARG A 97 -13.16 -18.97 -7.48
N THR A 98 -11.97 -18.57 -7.02
CA THR A 98 -11.58 -18.69 -5.61
C THR A 98 -12.25 -17.58 -4.78
N PRO A 99 -13.12 -17.92 -3.81
CA PRO A 99 -13.72 -16.93 -2.93
C PRO A 99 -12.68 -16.28 -2.00
N GLY A 100 -12.80 -14.98 -1.79
CA GLY A 100 -11.97 -14.19 -0.88
C GLY A 100 -12.03 -12.71 -1.25
N SER A 101 -11.89 -11.83 -0.25
CA SER A 101 -11.82 -10.38 -0.46
C SER A 101 -10.37 -9.93 -0.57
N ASN A 102 -10.14 -8.90 -1.36
CA ASN A 102 -8.80 -8.47 -1.76
C ASN A 102 -8.20 -7.45 -0.79
N TYR A 103 -6.91 -7.23 -0.95
CA TYR A 103 -6.14 -6.16 -0.32
C TYR A 103 -6.67 -4.80 -0.75
N SER A 104 -6.51 -3.83 0.15
CA SER A 104 -6.90 -2.45 -0.10
C SER A 104 -5.87 -1.49 0.45
N LEU A 105 -5.81 -0.30 -0.14
CA LEU A 105 -5.12 0.85 0.44
C LEU A 105 -6.15 1.95 0.65
N THR A 106 -6.34 2.35 1.91
CA THR A 106 -7.33 3.37 2.27
C THR A 106 -6.74 4.46 3.13
N GLY A 107 -7.06 5.72 2.83
CA GLY A 107 -6.62 6.88 3.62
C GLY A 107 -5.15 7.27 3.46
N GLY A 108 -4.71 8.23 4.27
CA GLY A 108 -3.33 8.67 4.38
C GLY A 108 -2.76 9.41 3.18
N ILE A 109 -1.44 9.60 3.24
CA ILE A 109 -0.65 10.37 2.28
C ILE A 109 0.54 9.50 1.84
N LEU A 110 0.67 9.29 0.54
CA LEU A 110 1.90 8.79 -0.06
C LEU A 110 2.72 9.98 -0.55
N ASP A 111 3.91 10.14 0.01
CA ASP A 111 4.83 11.21 -0.34
C ASP A 111 6.06 10.64 -1.04
N GLY A 112 6.13 10.77 -2.35
CA GLY A 112 7.22 10.21 -3.15
C GLY A 112 8.54 10.97 -3.04
N SER A 113 8.60 12.05 -2.25
CA SER A 113 9.80 12.89 -2.09
C SER A 113 10.40 13.46 -3.38
N GLY A 114 9.66 13.42 -4.49
CA GLY A 114 10.11 13.80 -5.84
C GLY A 114 10.88 12.70 -6.58
N ILE A 115 11.08 11.54 -5.95
CA ILE A 115 12.01 10.49 -6.40
C ILE A 115 11.34 9.13 -6.61
N ALA A 116 10.22 8.85 -5.95
CA ALA A 116 9.56 7.54 -6.00
C ALA A 116 8.19 7.59 -6.71
N GLY A 117 7.77 6.46 -7.28
CA GLY A 117 6.38 6.21 -7.66
C GLY A 117 5.48 6.01 -6.44
N GLY A 118 4.19 6.36 -6.53
CA GLY A 118 3.24 6.24 -5.43
C GLY A 118 2.76 4.81 -5.20
N LEU A 119 1.93 4.33 -6.11
CA LEU A 119 1.22 3.06 -5.97
C LEU A 119 1.24 2.27 -7.27
N ALA A 120 1.53 0.98 -7.18
CA ALA A 120 1.35 0.01 -8.25
C ALA A 120 0.32 -1.05 -7.84
N ILE A 121 -0.48 -1.52 -8.79
CA ILE A 121 -1.33 -2.70 -8.66
C ILE A 121 -0.79 -3.74 -9.63
N ASP A 122 -0.13 -4.77 -9.10
CA ASP A 122 0.67 -5.72 -9.88
C ASP A 122 -0.06 -7.02 -10.17
N GLY A 123 -1.25 -7.20 -9.59
CA GLY A 123 -2.04 -8.39 -9.81
C GLY A 123 -3.23 -8.48 -8.88
N GLY A 124 -3.78 -9.71 -8.81
CA GLY A 124 -4.98 -10.12 -8.10
C GLY A 124 -6.27 -9.50 -8.63
N ARG A 125 -7.30 -9.46 -7.79
CA ARG A 125 -8.66 -9.10 -8.19
C ARG A 125 -9.22 -8.04 -7.26
N GLU A 126 -10.30 -7.37 -7.68
CA GLU A 126 -11.13 -6.44 -6.89
C GLU A 126 -10.35 -5.61 -5.83
N THR A 127 -9.22 -5.05 -6.26
CA THR A 127 -8.34 -4.21 -5.43
C THR A 127 -9.01 -2.88 -5.19
N MET A 128 -9.07 -2.44 -3.92
CA MET A 128 -9.66 -1.15 -3.57
C MET A 128 -8.59 -0.14 -3.18
N VAL A 129 -8.62 1.01 -3.85
CA VAL A 129 -7.84 2.20 -3.45
C VAL A 129 -8.82 3.35 -3.22
N ARG A 130 -8.83 3.91 -2.01
CA ARG A 130 -9.80 4.94 -1.62
C ARG A 130 -9.21 5.96 -0.67
N ASP A 131 -9.51 7.25 -0.90
CA ASP A 131 -9.14 8.36 -0.01
C ASP A 131 -7.64 8.49 0.29
N VAL A 132 -6.79 8.01 -0.63
CA VAL A 132 -5.34 8.15 -0.56
C VAL A 132 -4.93 9.45 -1.25
N SER A 133 -4.23 10.31 -0.51
CA SER A 133 -3.55 11.47 -1.10
C SER A 133 -2.18 11.05 -1.60
N MET A 134 -1.78 11.53 -2.78
CA MET A 134 -0.43 11.30 -3.31
C MET A 134 0.20 12.64 -3.63
N THR A 135 1.39 12.88 -3.11
CA THR A 135 2.14 14.12 -3.27
C THR A 135 3.59 13.82 -3.63
N ARG A 136 4.19 14.67 -4.47
CA ARG A 136 5.60 14.56 -4.89
C ARG A 136 6.00 13.15 -5.38
N VAL A 137 5.09 12.45 -6.05
CA VAL A 137 5.36 11.14 -6.69
C VAL A 137 5.71 11.33 -8.17
N GLN A 138 6.61 10.50 -8.70
CA GLN A 138 6.96 10.50 -10.12
C GLN A 138 5.82 9.95 -10.99
N THR A 139 5.17 8.89 -10.51
CA THR A 139 3.97 8.28 -11.10
C THR A 139 2.96 8.05 -9.98
N GLY A 140 1.73 8.52 -10.14
CA GLY A 140 0.70 8.39 -9.09
C GLY A 140 0.22 6.96 -8.88
N LEU A 141 -0.48 6.43 -9.88
CA LEU A 141 -1.01 5.07 -9.89
C LEU A 141 -0.60 4.38 -11.19
N HIS A 142 0.00 3.20 -11.07
CA HIS A 142 0.25 2.28 -12.17
C HIS A 142 -0.51 0.97 -11.93
N GLY A 143 -0.99 0.32 -12.99
CA GLY A 143 -1.72 -0.94 -12.88
C GLY A 143 -1.43 -1.86 -14.05
N GLU A 144 -1.14 -3.12 -13.73
CA GLU A 144 -0.92 -4.19 -14.70
C GLU A 144 -1.90 -5.34 -14.39
N HIS A 145 -2.59 -5.85 -15.41
CA HIS A 145 -3.38 -7.11 -15.35
C HIS A 145 -4.44 -7.23 -14.22
N SER A 146 -5.05 -6.13 -13.76
CA SER A 146 -5.94 -6.10 -12.57
C SER A 146 -7.37 -5.60 -12.86
N GLN A 147 -8.38 -6.12 -12.13
CA GLN A 147 -9.78 -5.63 -12.15
C GLN A 147 -10.05 -4.67 -10.99
N PHE A 148 -10.61 -3.49 -11.26
CA PHE A 148 -10.48 -2.30 -10.38
C PHE A 148 -11.79 -1.51 -10.16
N VAL A 149 -11.96 -0.96 -8.95
CA VAL A 149 -12.96 0.08 -8.61
C VAL A 149 -12.28 1.18 -7.78
N THR A 150 -12.41 2.44 -8.20
CA THR A 150 -11.59 3.56 -7.67
C THR A 150 -12.41 4.72 -7.17
N HIS A 151 -12.01 5.28 -6.02
CA HIS A 151 -12.32 6.65 -5.63
C HIS A 151 -11.01 7.30 -5.14
N CYS A 152 -10.20 7.79 -6.07
CA CYS A 152 -8.92 8.44 -5.78
C CYS A 152 -9.02 9.94 -6.04
N LYS A 153 -8.61 10.75 -5.05
CA LYS A 153 -8.38 12.19 -5.24
C LYS A 153 -6.88 12.44 -5.23
N ALA A 154 -6.27 12.44 -6.41
CA ALA A 154 -4.86 12.79 -6.57
C ALA A 154 -4.74 14.31 -6.85
N SER A 155 -4.11 15.06 -5.95
CA SER A 155 -3.66 16.43 -6.24
C SER A 155 -2.25 16.35 -6.83
N ILE A 156 -2.18 16.20 -8.15
CA ILE A 156 -0.93 15.97 -8.85
C ILE A 156 -0.35 17.32 -9.31
N GLY A 157 0.78 17.71 -8.71
CA GLY A 157 1.69 18.68 -9.33
C GLY A 157 2.53 17.98 -10.41
N ALA A 158 2.07 18.01 -11.66
CA ALA A 158 2.85 17.70 -12.87
C ALA A 158 3.30 16.23 -13.17
N ALA A 159 2.51 15.20 -12.85
CA ALA A 159 2.73 13.82 -13.32
C ALA A 159 1.46 13.14 -13.89
N GLN A 160 1.61 12.35 -14.95
CA GLN A 160 0.51 11.67 -15.65
C GLN A 160 -0.07 10.51 -14.81
N ALA A 161 -1.40 10.39 -14.76
CA ALA A 161 -2.07 9.13 -14.46
C ALA A 161 -2.25 8.36 -15.78
N SER A 162 -1.60 7.20 -15.94
CA SER A 162 -1.87 6.30 -17.06
C SER A 162 -2.68 5.11 -16.55
N CYS A 163 -3.99 5.12 -16.83
CA CYS A 163 -4.83 3.95 -16.66
C CYS A 163 -4.91 3.23 -18.01
N ALA A 164 -4.12 2.16 -18.19
CA ALA A 164 -4.29 1.24 -19.30
C ALA A 164 -5.23 0.12 -18.87
N SER A 165 -6.52 0.28 -19.13
CA SER A 165 -7.49 -0.82 -19.02
C SER A 165 -7.48 -1.63 -20.31
N SER A 166 -6.82 -2.78 -20.32
CA SER A 166 -7.05 -3.81 -21.34
C SER A 166 -8.16 -4.73 -20.83
N PHE A 167 -9.29 -4.75 -21.53
CA PHE A 167 -10.43 -5.64 -21.30
C PHE A 167 -10.09 -7.09 -21.64
#